data_AF-A0A3L8DG75-F1
#
_entry.id   AF-A0A3L8DG75-F1
#
_cell.length_a   1.000
_cell.length_b   1.000
_cell.length_c   1.000
_cell.angle_alpha   90.00
_cell.angle_beta   90.00
_cell.angle_gamma   90.00
#
_symmetry.space_group_name_H-M   'P 1'
#
loop_
_entity.id
_entity.type
_entity.pdbx_description
1 polymer ?
#
loop_
_entity_poly.entity_id
_entity_poly.type
_entity_poly.pdbx_seq_one_letter_code
_entity_poly.pdbx_strand_id
1 'polypeptide(L)'
;MFRYDPSGKLNGCRLIDFQFYTYCPPAIDFTFCLYLTADQATRDLHFDAFARIYHDSFAQLLAEDSFDAEDYLPWTTFRDSCMEVRNVAIVYAAHCLQIMLLSSNTTVEYFVNDTSDRLMDVMYGDGRRELVLCQCEKEPSYKARLLEVIHEIKDRLPDRPPMNI
;
A
#
# COMPACT_ATOMS: atom_id res chain seq x y z
N MET A 1 4.05 -13.53 0.71
CA MET A 1 5.29 -14.29 0.99
C MET A 1 6.11 -14.47 -0.28
N PHE A 2 7.45 -14.44 -0.19
CA PHE A 2 8.37 -14.56 -1.31
C PHE A 2 9.08 -15.92 -1.32
N ARG A 3 9.31 -16.49 -2.50
CA ARG A 3 10.05 -17.74 -2.70
C ARG A 3 11.39 -17.46 -3.35
N TYR A 4 12.45 -17.99 -2.75
CA TYR A 4 13.82 -17.89 -3.24
C TYR A 4 14.34 -19.27 -3.64
N ASP A 5 15.14 -19.33 -4.69
CA ASP A 5 15.86 -20.55 -5.07
C ASP A 5 17.08 -20.81 -4.14
N PRO A 6 17.77 -21.96 -4.26
CA PRO A 6 18.94 -22.25 -3.44
C PRO A 6 20.11 -21.26 -3.59
N SER A 7 20.12 -20.43 -4.65
CA SER A 7 21.12 -19.36 -4.84
C SER A 7 20.72 -18.03 -4.18
N GLY A 8 19.53 -17.96 -3.57
CA GLY A 8 18.98 -16.74 -2.97
C GLY A 8 18.27 -15.83 -3.96
N LYS A 9 18.03 -16.27 -5.20
CA LYS A 9 17.31 -15.46 -6.21
C LYS A 9 15.80 -15.61 -6.04
N LEU A 10 15.08 -14.49 -6.06
CA LEU A 10 13.62 -14.47 -6.03
C LEU A 10 13.05 -15.15 -7.28
N ASN A 11 12.19 -16.14 -7.10
CA ASN A 11 11.58 -16.92 -8.19
C ASN A 11 10.07 -17.17 -8.03
N GLY A 12 9.42 -16.41 -7.14
CA GLY A 12 7.98 -16.46 -6.97
C GLY A 12 7.50 -15.65 -5.79
N CYS A 13 6.22 -15.33 -5.79
CA CYS A 13 5.53 -14.76 -4.66
C CYS A 13 4.14 -15.38 -4.52
N ARG A 14 3.58 -15.31 -3.31
CA ARG A 14 2.18 -15.62 -3.04
C ARG A 14 1.56 -14.45 -2.28
N LEU A 15 0.45 -13.96 -2.81
CA LEU A 15 -0.44 -13.08 -2.06
C LEU A 15 -1.11 -13.90 -0.96
N ILE A 16 -1.18 -13.30 0.23
CA ILE A 16 -1.79 -13.88 1.42
C ILE A 16 -2.67 -12.80 2.04
N ASP A 17 -3.48 -13.19 3.02
CA ASP A 17 -4.26 -12.26 3.83
C ASP A 17 -5.29 -11.45 3.02
N PHE A 18 -6.42 -12.10 2.74
CA PHE A 18 -7.53 -11.54 1.95
C PHE A 18 -8.60 -10.86 2.82
N GLN A 19 -8.23 -10.38 4.01
CA GLN A 19 -9.18 -9.85 5.00
C GLN A 19 -9.98 -8.61 4.51
N PHE A 20 -9.50 -7.94 3.45
CA PHE A 20 -10.17 -6.79 2.83
C PHE A 20 -10.66 -7.05 1.40
N TYR A 21 -10.80 -8.32 0.97
CA TYR A 21 -11.29 -8.63 -0.36
C TYR A 21 -12.74 -8.17 -0.53
N THR A 22 -12.98 -7.27 -1.49
CA THR A 22 -14.30 -6.69 -1.77
C THR A 22 -14.40 -6.21 -3.22
N TYR A 23 -15.62 -5.92 -3.69
CA TYR A 23 -15.83 -5.21 -4.95
C TYR A 23 -15.52 -3.73 -4.78
N CYS A 24 -14.61 -3.23 -5.60
CA CYS A 24 -14.04 -1.89 -5.52
C CYS A 24 -13.53 -1.45 -6.90
N PRO A 25 -13.13 -0.17 -7.09
CA PRO A 25 -12.61 0.27 -8.37
C PRO A 25 -11.40 -0.58 -8.80
N PRO A 26 -11.28 -0.93 -10.10
CA PRO A 26 -10.37 -1.97 -10.59
C PRO A 26 -8.89 -1.69 -10.34
N ALA A 27 -8.48 -0.42 -10.17
CA ALA A 27 -7.09 -0.06 -9.93
C ALA A 27 -6.70 0.05 -8.44
N ILE A 28 -7.60 -0.24 -7.51
CA ILE A 28 -7.36 -0.01 -6.08
C ILE A 28 -6.19 -0.84 -5.53
N ASP A 29 -6.09 -2.12 -5.91
CA ASP A 29 -5.03 -3.02 -5.44
C ASP A 29 -3.65 -2.56 -5.93
N PHE A 30 -3.55 -2.20 -7.21
CA PHE A 30 -2.35 -1.62 -7.80
C PHE A 30 -1.94 -0.35 -7.06
N THR A 31 -2.90 0.57 -6.90
CA THR A 31 -2.62 1.89 -6.31
C THR A 31 -2.22 1.74 -4.83
N PHE A 32 -2.91 0.90 -4.05
CA PHE A 32 -2.55 0.64 -2.66
C PHE A 32 -1.15 0.02 -2.56
N CYS A 33 -0.85 -0.99 -3.36
CA CYS A 33 0.46 -1.61 -3.40
C CYS A 33 1.56 -0.58 -3.69
N LEU A 34 1.37 0.28 -4.68
CA LEU A 34 2.33 1.30 -5.07
C LEU A 34 2.56 2.33 -3.94
N TYR A 35 1.50 2.80 -3.28
CA TYR A 35 1.62 3.77 -2.19
C TYR A 35 2.22 3.17 -0.91
N LEU A 36 2.03 1.87 -0.66
CA LEU A 36 2.62 1.19 0.49
C LEU A 36 4.10 0.84 0.31
N THR A 37 4.59 0.73 -0.93
CA THR A 37 5.92 0.17 -1.21
C THR A 37 6.93 1.15 -1.82
N ALA A 38 6.48 2.25 -2.43
CA ALA A 38 7.35 3.26 -3.03
C ALA A 38 7.27 4.59 -2.29
N ASP A 39 8.33 5.41 -2.32
CA ASP A 39 8.29 6.81 -1.89
C ASP A 39 7.61 7.71 -2.95
N GLN A 40 7.34 8.98 -2.62
CA GLN A 40 6.63 9.88 -3.51
C GLN A 40 7.41 10.15 -4.80
N ALA A 41 8.73 10.36 -4.70
CA ALA A 41 9.57 10.63 -5.86
C ALA A 41 9.56 9.46 -6.87
N THR A 42 9.65 8.23 -6.37
CA THR A 42 9.57 7.00 -7.17
C THR A 42 8.21 6.88 -7.85
N ARG A 43 7.11 7.16 -7.12
CA ARG A 43 5.77 7.15 -7.71
C ARG A 43 5.65 8.19 -8.82
N ASP A 44 6.02 9.44 -8.56
CA ASP A 44 5.87 10.52 -9.53
C ASP A 44 6.72 10.27 -10.80
N LEU A 45 7.89 9.65 -10.68
CA LEU A 45 8.76 9.33 -11.81
C LEU A 45 8.31 8.10 -12.61
N HIS A 46 7.82 7.06 -11.94
CA HIS A 46 7.61 5.74 -12.55
C HIS A 46 6.16 5.27 -12.61
N PHE A 47 5.19 6.13 -12.22
CA PHE A 47 3.78 5.76 -12.14
C PHE A 47 3.26 5.03 -13.38
N ASP A 48 3.35 5.68 -14.55
CA ASP A 48 2.81 5.13 -15.79
C ASP A 48 3.51 3.83 -16.19
N ALA A 49 4.81 3.69 -15.90
CA ALA A 49 5.56 2.47 -16.20
C ALA A 49 5.09 1.29 -15.35
N PHE A 50 4.90 1.51 -14.04
CA PHE A 50 4.37 0.47 -13.15
C PHE A 50 2.91 0.13 -13.46
N ALA A 51 2.10 1.14 -13.77
CA ALA A 51 0.70 0.95 -14.17
C ALA A 51 0.61 0.13 -15.46
N ARG A 52 1.48 0.39 -16.45
CA ARG A 52 1.58 -0.40 -17.67
C ARG A 52 1.95 -1.84 -17.39
N ILE A 53 3.00 -2.09 -16.59
CA ILE A 53 3.40 -3.46 -16.23
C ILE A 53 2.23 -4.24 -15.60
N TYR A 54 1.49 -3.60 -14.70
CA TYR A 54 0.33 -4.22 -14.05
C TYR A 54 -0.79 -4.54 -15.06
N HIS A 55 -1.18 -3.57 -15.89
CA HIS A 55 -2.26 -3.72 -16.87
C HIS A 55 -1.90 -4.71 -17.98
N ASP A 56 -0.68 -4.65 -18.50
CA ASP A 56 -0.18 -5.56 -19.53
C ASP A 56 -0.11 -7.00 -19.00
N SER A 57 0.26 -7.18 -17.72
CA SER A 57 0.23 -8.50 -17.07
C SER A 57 -1.20 -9.04 -16.96
N PHE A 58 -2.16 -8.19 -16.59
CA PHE A 58 -3.58 -8.56 -16.59
C PHE A 58 -4.06 -8.96 -17.99
N ALA A 59 -3.73 -8.17 -19.01
CA ALA A 59 -4.12 -8.44 -20.38
C ALA A 59 -3.51 -9.74 -20.92
N GLN A 60 -2.23 -9.99 -20.61
CA GLN A 60 -1.57 -11.24 -20.97
C GLN A 60 -2.26 -12.45 -20.35
N LEU A 61 -2.60 -12.39 -19.05
CA LEU A 61 -3.27 -13.50 -18.36
C LEU A 61 -4.66 -13.77 -18.93
N LEU A 62 -5.42 -12.74 -19.30
CA LEU A 62 -6.71 -12.92 -19.98
C LEU A 62 -6.55 -13.55 -21.37
N ALA A 63 -5.52 -13.14 -22.12
CA ALA A 63 -5.26 -13.69 -23.45
C ALA A 63 -4.89 -15.18 -23.42
N GLU A 64 -4.25 -15.67 -22.35
CA GLU A 64 -3.98 -17.10 -22.14
C GLU A 64 -5.28 -17.94 -22.13
N ASP A 65 -6.39 -17.35 -21.68
CA ASP A 65 -7.73 -17.94 -21.65
C ASP A 65 -8.62 -17.46 -22.80
N SER A 66 -8.04 -16.85 -23.85
CA SER A 66 -8.74 -16.34 -25.05
C SER A 66 -9.73 -15.20 -24.79
N PHE A 67 -9.51 -14.39 -23.74
CA PHE A 67 -10.26 -13.15 -23.49
C PHE A 67 -9.47 -11.93 -23.96
N ASP A 68 -10.19 -10.90 -24.45
CA ASP A 68 -9.61 -9.60 -24.78
C ASP A 68 -9.76 -8.63 -23.60
N ALA A 69 -8.65 -8.09 -23.10
CA ALA A 69 -8.66 -7.14 -22.00
C ALA A 69 -9.43 -5.86 -22.30
N GLU A 70 -9.51 -5.44 -23.56
CA GLU A 70 -10.26 -4.25 -23.98
C GLU A 70 -11.78 -4.43 -23.77
N ASP A 71 -12.29 -5.67 -23.70
CA ASP A 71 -13.71 -5.92 -23.40
C ASP A 71 -14.05 -5.80 -21.90
N TYR A 72 -13.05 -5.91 -21.02
CA TYR A 72 -13.26 -5.96 -19.56
C TYR A 72 -12.70 -4.74 -18.83
N LEU A 73 -11.46 -4.36 -19.14
CA LEU A 73 -10.77 -3.25 -18.49
C LEU A 73 -9.77 -2.61 -19.46
N PRO A 74 -10.24 -1.75 -20.39
CA PRO A 74 -9.37 -0.95 -21.24
C PRO A 74 -8.31 -0.19 -20.46
N TRP A 75 -7.15 0.06 -21.09
CA TRP A 75 -6.07 0.84 -20.47
C TRP A 75 -6.55 2.20 -19.93
N THR A 76 -7.38 2.92 -20.70
CA THR A 76 -7.88 4.23 -20.28
C THR A 76 -8.75 4.13 -19.04
N THR A 77 -9.63 3.11 -18.97
CA THR A 77 -10.50 2.86 -17.81
C THR A 77 -9.67 2.50 -16.58
N PHE A 78 -8.65 1.66 -16.72
CA PHE A 78 -7.73 1.35 -15.62
C PHE A 78 -6.99 2.60 -15.13
N ARG A 79 -6.44 3.40 -16.06
CA ARG A 79 -5.71 4.62 -15.73
C ARG A 79 -6.60 5.67 -15.06
N ASP A 80 -7.84 5.82 -15.50
CA ASP A 80 -8.79 6.73 -14.86
C ASP A 80 -9.17 6.22 -13.45
N SER A 81 -9.34 4.91 -13.28
CA SER A 81 -9.56 4.29 -11.97
C SER A 81 -8.39 4.53 -11.01
N CYS A 82 -7.14 4.48 -11.49
CA CYS A 82 -5.96 4.83 -10.68
C CYS A 82 -6.07 6.25 -10.10
N MET A 83 -6.56 7.19 -10.90
CA MET A 83 -6.73 8.59 -10.50
C MET A 83 -7.87 8.75 -9.49
N GLU A 84 -8.96 8.02 -9.69
CA GLU A 84 -10.12 7.98 -8.79
C GLU A 84 -9.73 7.52 -7.37
N VAL A 85 -8.98 6.42 -7.26
CA VAL A 85 -8.66 5.82 -5.95
C VAL A 85 -7.45 6.44 -5.25
N ARG A 86 -6.73 7.35 -5.92
CA ARG A 86 -5.46 7.90 -5.44
C ARG A 86 -5.55 8.48 -4.02
N ASN A 87 -6.57 9.29 -3.76
CA ASN A 87 -6.71 9.94 -2.46
C ASN A 87 -6.97 8.93 -1.34
N VAL A 88 -7.76 7.88 -1.63
CA VAL A 88 -8.00 6.77 -0.69
C VAL A 88 -6.68 6.01 -0.44
N ALA A 89 -5.87 5.78 -1.47
CA ALA A 89 -4.59 5.11 -1.34
C ALA A 89 -3.60 5.87 -0.45
N ILE A 90 -3.55 7.21 -0.56
CA ILE A 90 -2.70 8.05 0.29
C ILE A 90 -3.13 7.93 1.76
N VAL A 91 -4.43 8.04 2.05
CA VAL A 91 -4.97 7.93 3.41
C VAL A 91 -4.73 6.53 3.98
N TYR A 92 -4.95 5.50 3.18
CA TYR A 92 -4.71 4.11 3.55
C TYR A 92 -3.23 3.88 3.88
N ALA A 93 -2.32 4.39 3.05
CA ALA A 93 -0.88 4.32 3.31
C ALA A 93 -0.49 5.04 4.61
N ALA A 94 -1.03 6.22 4.89
CA ALA A 94 -0.78 6.95 6.13
C ALA A 94 -1.17 6.14 7.38
N HIS A 95 -2.22 5.32 7.28
CA HIS A 95 -2.65 4.42 8.35
C HIS A 95 -1.73 3.19 8.46
N CYS A 96 -1.53 2.46 7.36
CA CYS A 96 -0.82 1.18 7.36
C CYS A 96 0.68 1.31 7.63
N LEU A 97 1.33 2.36 7.10
CA LEU A 97 2.77 2.55 7.23
C LEU A 97 3.22 2.74 8.69
N GLN A 98 2.32 3.17 9.58
CA GLN A 98 2.59 3.27 11.01
C GLN A 98 3.02 1.92 11.61
N ILE A 99 2.43 0.82 11.12
CA ILE A 99 2.73 -0.54 11.57
C ILE A 99 3.69 -1.24 10.62
N MET A 100 3.54 -1.07 9.30
CA MET A 100 4.36 -1.78 8.31
C MET A 100 5.84 -1.38 8.35
N LEU A 101 6.16 -0.18 8.83
CA LEU A 101 7.53 0.33 8.90
C LEU A 101 8.16 0.19 10.30
N LEU A 102 7.51 -0.47 11.25
CA LEU A 102 8.11 -0.71 12.57
C LEU A 102 9.49 -1.35 12.41
N SER A 103 10.44 -0.91 13.23
CA SER A 103 11.78 -1.50 13.20
C SER A 103 11.70 -2.98 13.58
N SER A 104 12.70 -3.77 13.16
CA SER A 104 12.71 -5.21 13.44
C SER A 104 12.63 -5.51 14.94
N ASN A 105 13.31 -4.71 15.77
CA ASN A 105 13.28 -4.86 17.23
C ASN A 105 11.87 -4.67 17.79
N THR A 106 11.19 -3.58 17.39
CA THR A 106 9.84 -3.28 17.82
C THR A 106 8.83 -4.29 17.28
N THR A 107 9.03 -4.76 16.05
CA THR A 107 8.20 -5.83 15.47
C THR A 107 8.32 -7.11 16.29
N VAL A 108 9.53 -7.53 16.66
CA VAL A 108 9.74 -8.70 17.51
C VAL A 108 9.12 -8.52 18.90
N GLU A 109 9.26 -7.34 19.50
CA GLU A 109 8.65 -7.04 20.79
C GLU A 109 7.13 -7.25 20.76
N TYR A 110 6.44 -6.64 19.80
CA TYR A 110 4.97 -6.62 19.78
C TYR A 110 4.32 -7.83 19.09
N PHE A 111 4.94 -8.40 18.06
CA PHE A 111 4.31 -9.47 17.25
C PHE A 111 4.80 -10.88 17.57
N VAL A 112 5.94 -11.01 18.28
CA VAL A 112 6.53 -12.32 18.61
C VAL A 112 6.54 -12.56 20.11
N ASN A 113 6.97 -11.56 20.89
CA ASN A 113 7.23 -11.73 22.31
C ASN A 113 6.05 -11.35 23.21
N ASP A 114 5.14 -10.49 22.74
CA ASP A 114 4.05 -9.97 23.56
C ASP A 114 2.83 -10.91 23.66
N THR A 115 2.19 -10.90 24.82
CA THR A 115 0.97 -11.67 25.12
C THR A 115 -0.26 -10.82 24.84
N SER A 116 -0.79 -10.86 23.62
CA SER A 116 -2.07 -10.30 23.11
C SER A 116 -2.44 -8.87 23.51
N ASP A 117 -2.50 -8.49 24.79
CA ASP A 117 -3.12 -7.26 25.29
C ASP A 117 -2.41 -5.98 24.80
N ARG A 118 -1.07 -5.90 24.86
CA ARG A 118 -0.34 -4.72 24.35
C ARG A 118 -0.40 -4.63 22.83
N LEU A 119 -0.29 -5.76 22.12
CA LEU A 119 -0.51 -5.81 20.67
C LEU A 119 -1.93 -5.36 20.31
N MET A 120 -2.96 -5.82 21.02
CA MET A 120 -4.35 -5.43 20.78
C MET A 120 -4.57 -3.95 21.08
N ASP A 121 -3.98 -3.40 22.14
CA ASP A 121 -4.04 -1.97 22.43
C ASP A 121 -3.33 -1.12 21.35
N VAL A 122 -2.20 -1.58 20.81
CA VAL A 122 -1.54 -0.91 19.69
C VAL A 122 -2.33 -1.05 18.37
N MET A 123 -2.98 -2.19 18.15
CA MET A 123 -3.67 -2.46 16.89
C MET A 123 -5.08 -1.84 16.86
N TYR A 124 -5.77 -1.79 17.99
CA TYR A 124 -7.19 -1.44 18.06
C TYR A 124 -7.54 -0.46 19.18
N GLY A 125 -6.60 -0.15 20.08
CA GLY A 125 -6.76 0.80 21.18
C GLY A 125 -5.98 2.10 20.98
N ASP A 126 -5.62 2.73 22.10
CA ASP A 126 -4.99 4.06 22.12
C ASP A 126 -3.45 3.98 22.16
N GLY A 127 -2.89 2.80 22.44
CA GLY A 127 -1.45 2.56 22.55
C GLY A 127 -0.65 2.86 21.27
N ARG A 128 -1.31 2.90 20.10
CA ARG A 128 -0.64 3.18 18.81
C ARG A 128 0.08 4.52 18.80
N ARG A 129 -0.50 5.55 19.41
CA ARG A 129 0.05 6.91 19.39
C ARG A 129 1.45 6.96 19.98
N GLU A 130 1.63 6.37 21.16
CA GLU A 130 2.91 6.36 21.86
C GLU A 130 3.96 5.57 21.08
N LEU A 131 3.57 4.44 20.51
CA LEU A 131 4.44 3.62 19.66
C LEU A 131 4.96 4.41 18.45
N VAL A 132 4.07 5.08 17.72
CA VAL A 132 4.43 5.87 16.52
C VAL A 132 5.37 7.01 16.88
N LEU A 133 5.13 7.71 18.01
CA LEU A 133 6.00 8.80 18.47
C LEU A 133 7.40 8.26 18.83
N CYS A 134 7.46 7.18 19.60
CA CYS A 134 8.71 6.51 19.98
C CYS A 134 9.52 6.05 18.75
N GLN A 135 8.85 5.46 17.75
CA GLN A 135 9.48 5.07 16.49
C GLN A 135 9.97 6.27 15.69
N CYS A 136 9.21 7.37 15.63
CA CYS A 136 9.65 8.60 14.97
C CYS A 136 10.91 9.20 15.60
N GLU A 137 11.09 9.06 16.91
CA GLU A 137 12.28 9.54 17.62
C GLU A 137 13.49 8.65 17.37
N LYS A 138 13.30 7.33 17.32
CA LYS A 138 14.38 6.33 17.20
C LYS A 138 14.82 6.07 15.76
N GLU A 139 13.90 6.15 14.80
CA GLU A 139 14.10 5.70 13.43
C GLU A 139 13.88 6.87 12.44
N PRO A 140 14.95 7.57 12.01
CA PRO A 140 14.82 8.73 11.12
C PRO A 140 14.12 8.41 9.79
N SER A 141 14.36 7.22 9.22
CA SER A 141 13.72 6.76 7.98
C SER A 141 12.21 6.53 8.15
N TYR A 142 11.79 5.97 9.29
CA TYR A 142 10.39 5.81 9.66
C TYR A 142 9.69 7.17 9.72
N LYS A 143 10.29 8.12 10.45
CA LYS A 143 9.78 9.49 10.58
C LYS A 143 9.69 10.18 9.22
N ALA A 144 10.75 10.09 8.42
CA ALA A 144 10.80 10.71 7.10
C ALA A 144 9.67 10.18 6.20
N ARG A 145 9.48 8.86 6.16
CA ARG A 145 8.46 8.23 5.32
C ARG A 145 7.04 8.57 5.76
N LEU A 146 6.76 8.63 7.06
CA LEU A 146 5.44 9.06 7.55
C LEU A 146 5.17 10.54 7.26
N LEU A 147 6.16 11.42 7.50
CA LEU A 147 6.00 12.84 7.22
C LEU A 147 5.80 13.12 5.73
N GLU A 148 6.48 12.41 4.85
CA GLU A 148 6.28 12.50 3.40
C GLU A 148 4.81 12.24 3.04
N VAL A 149 4.20 11.18 3.56
CA VAL A 149 2.79 10.87 3.28
C VAL A 149 1.85 11.93 3.88
N ILE A 150 2.15 12.45 5.08
CA ILE A 150 1.36 13.54 5.68
C ILE A 150 1.44 14.82 4.83
N HIS A 151 2.62 15.14 4.30
CA HIS A 151 2.80 16.27 3.39
C HIS A 151 2.02 16.06 2.09
N GLU A 152 2.08 14.86 1.50
CA GLU A 152 1.30 14.55 0.30
C GLU A 152 -0.21 14.65 0.56
N ILE A 153 -0.69 14.26 1.74
CA ILE A 153 -2.10 14.45 2.13
C ILE A 153 -2.44 15.94 2.07
N LYS A 154 -1.63 16.78 2.70
CA LYS A 154 -1.85 18.24 2.70
C LYS A 154 -1.83 18.83 1.30
N ASP A 155 -0.97 18.34 0.42
CA ASP A 155 -0.80 18.89 -0.92
C ASP A 155 -1.87 18.41 -1.91
N ARG A 156 -2.40 17.19 -1.73
CA ARG A 156 -3.30 16.53 -2.70
C ARG A 156 -4.76 16.45 -2.27
N LEU A 157 -5.05 16.35 -0.97
CA LEU A 157 -6.43 16.30 -0.51
C LEU A 157 -7.00 17.73 -0.42
N PRO A 158 -8.26 17.94 -0.83
CA PRO A 158 -8.88 19.25 -0.73
C PRO A 158 -9.05 19.65 0.74
N ASP A 159 -8.89 20.93 1.06
CA ASP A 159 -9.11 21.49 2.41
C ASP A 159 -10.52 21.23 2.96
N ARG A 160 -11.48 20.99 2.06
CA ARG A 160 -12.86 20.64 2.39
C ARG A 160 -13.31 19.47 1.51
N PRO A 161 -13.94 18.43 2.09
CA PRO A 161 -14.55 17.38 1.29
C PRO A 161 -15.66 17.99 0.39
N PRO A 162 -15.86 17.45 -0.82
CA PRO A 162 -16.96 17.92 -1.68
C PRO A 162 -18.30 17.74 -0.96
N MET A 163 -19.11 18.80 -0.95
CA MET A 163 -20.41 18.91 -0.25
C MET A 163 -21.54 18.09 -0.92
N ASN A 164 -21.23 16.97 -1.56
CA ASN A 164 -22.23 16.17 -2.27
C ASN A 164 -22.49 14.89 -1.48
N ILE A 165 -23.56 14.93 -0.67
CA ILE A 165 -24.29 13.75 -0.16
C ILE A 165 -25.51 13.56 -1.07
#